data_AF-A0AAU6HDL9-F1
#
_entry.id   AF-A0AAU6HDL9-F1
#
_cell.length_a   1.000
_cell.length_b   1.000
_cell.length_c   1.000
_cell.angle_alpha   90.00
_cell.angle_beta   90.00
_cell.angle_gamma   90.00
#
_symmetry.space_group_name_H-M   'P 1'
#
loop_
_entity.id
_entity.type
_entity.pdbx_description
1 polymer ?
#
loop_
_entity_poly.entity_id
_entity_poly.type
_entity_poly.pdbx_seq_one_letter_code
_entity_poly.pdbx_strand_id
1 'polypeptide(L)'
;MDLFFVKRPLVDRYGDGLPGGTAVALLDRRVIPDGTPVVLGPDMRPTEPLCSWFRHLAYLGRDPETMRSYAYVVLRLAEYLVSRGTDLLAAGEVDLLAYRRQRLDVQAVPIDPVTWDREAATVNGLFAWMTEVGHRRHGPLRMPKAYGSGMAHGMQVRHLTLEQYLFFRDVGLGGQCPGGEVDGGFRGGFPHRNRAAAELALMTGMRKREWSTVLLPELARRPGGEAGFTLQACAKYRRRREM
;
A
#
# COMPACT_ATOMS: atom_id res chain seq x y z
N MET A 1 14.85 -9.15 -12.07
CA MET A 1 15.17 -7.91 -11.32
C MET A 1 14.71 -8.15 -9.90
N ASP A 2 15.50 -7.78 -8.90
CA ASP A 2 15.17 -8.05 -7.50
C ASP A 2 14.82 -6.76 -6.77
N LEU A 3 13.77 -6.82 -5.95
CA LEU A 3 13.24 -5.66 -5.22
C LEU A 3 13.61 -5.72 -3.74
N PHE A 4 14.34 -4.71 -3.31
CA PHE A 4 14.73 -4.48 -1.93
C PHE A 4 14.15 -3.17 -1.39
N PHE A 5 14.28 -2.96 -0.08
CA PHE A 5 13.83 -1.76 0.60
C PHE A 5 14.91 -1.31 1.56
N VAL A 6 15.18 -0.01 1.58
CA VAL A 6 16.12 0.57 2.55
C VAL A 6 15.64 0.29 3.97
N LYS A 7 16.54 -0.26 4.79
CA LYS A 7 16.34 -0.54 6.21
C LYS A 7 17.60 -0.14 6.96
N ARG A 8 17.64 1.07 7.51
CA ARG A 8 18.78 1.63 8.27
C ARG A 8 19.34 0.67 9.32
N PRO A 9 18.54 -0.05 10.13
CA PRO A 9 19.11 -0.98 11.11
C PRO A 9 19.91 -2.13 10.48
N LEU A 10 19.56 -2.57 9.26
CA LEU A 10 20.33 -3.58 8.54
C LEU A 10 21.57 -2.97 7.89
N VAL A 11 21.44 -1.75 7.36
CA VAL A 11 22.55 -1.02 6.73
C VAL A 11 23.62 -0.66 7.77
N ASP A 12 23.22 -0.27 8.97
CA ASP A 12 24.13 -0.02 10.09
C ASP A 12 24.87 -1.30 10.51
N ARG A 13 24.15 -2.43 10.57
CA ARG A 13 24.72 -3.71 11.01
C ARG A 13 25.66 -4.36 10.00
N TYR A 14 25.41 -4.18 8.69
CA TYR A 14 26.08 -4.94 7.62
C TYR A 14 26.79 -4.06 6.60
N GLY A 15 26.69 -2.72 6.69
CA GLY A 15 27.13 -1.78 5.66
C GLY A 15 28.47 -1.08 5.95
N ASP A 16 29.27 -1.62 6.86
CA ASP A 16 30.62 -1.09 7.11
C ASP A 16 31.58 -1.40 5.95
N GLY A 17 32.54 -0.50 5.72
CA GLY A 17 33.62 -0.68 4.73
C GLY A 17 33.34 -0.11 3.33
N LEU A 18 32.31 0.73 3.14
CA LEU A 18 32.08 1.40 1.85
C LEU A 18 33.04 2.60 1.64
N PRO A 19 33.50 2.86 0.40
CA PRO A 19 34.23 4.08 0.09
C PRO A 19 33.35 5.32 0.33
N GLY A 20 33.80 6.23 1.19
CA GLY A 20 33.10 7.50 1.46
C GLY A 20 32.34 7.59 2.79
N GLY A 21 32.49 6.61 3.69
CA GLY A 21 31.92 6.62 5.06
C GLY A 21 31.14 5.34 5.36
N THR A 22 30.44 5.29 6.50
CA THR A 22 29.49 4.20 6.76
C THR A 22 28.32 4.29 5.78
N ALA A 23 27.73 3.15 5.41
CA ALA A 23 26.58 3.13 4.52
C ALA A 23 25.41 4.00 5.02
N VAL A 24 25.24 4.10 6.34
CA VAL A 24 24.24 4.98 6.98
C VAL A 24 24.52 6.46 6.70
N ALA A 25 25.77 6.91 6.84
CA ALA A 25 26.15 8.29 6.53
C ALA A 25 25.89 8.65 5.06
N LEU A 26 26.07 7.70 4.14
CA LEU A 26 25.74 7.89 2.72
C LEU A 26 24.23 8.02 2.48
N LEU A 27 23.40 7.25 3.19
CA LEU A 27 21.94 7.39 3.12
C LEU A 27 21.48 8.75 3.62
N ASP A 28 22.05 9.23 4.73
CA ASP A 28 21.71 10.55 5.28
C ASP A 28 22.16 11.70 4.38
N ARG A 29 23.38 11.62 3.83
CA ARG A 29 23.89 12.60 2.85
C ARG A 29 23.02 12.66 1.60
N ARG A 30 22.42 11.54 1.20
CA ARG A 30 21.52 11.44 0.05
C ARG A 30 20.05 11.62 0.44
N VAL A 31 19.74 11.88 1.71
CA VAL A 31 18.38 12.07 2.23
C VAL A 31 17.45 10.91 1.83
N ILE A 32 17.95 9.68 1.92
CA ILE A 32 17.18 8.47 1.58
C ILE A 32 16.53 7.91 2.85
N PRO A 33 15.18 7.94 2.95
CA PRO A 33 14.47 7.43 4.11
C PRO A 33 14.36 5.89 4.08
N ASP A 34 14.01 5.32 5.23
CA ASP A 34 13.64 3.90 5.31
C ASP A 34 12.40 3.59 4.48
N GLY A 35 12.40 2.38 3.92
CA GLY A 35 11.34 1.91 3.05
C GLY A 35 11.41 2.44 1.62
N THR A 36 12.41 3.25 1.24
CA THR A 36 12.65 3.58 -0.18
C THR A 36 12.93 2.29 -0.96
N PRO A 37 12.18 2.03 -2.05
CA PRO A 37 12.43 0.88 -2.90
C PRO A 37 13.76 0.98 -3.65
N VAL A 38 14.48 -0.13 -3.74
CA VAL A 38 15.72 -0.28 -4.51
C VAL A 38 15.57 -1.50 -5.40
N VAL A 39 15.61 -1.28 -6.72
CA VAL A 39 15.50 -2.36 -7.71
C VAL A 39 16.90 -2.68 -8.22
N LEU A 40 17.31 -3.93 -8.10
CA LEU A 40 18.62 -4.41 -8.54
C LEU A 40 18.50 -5.30 -9.78
N GLY A 41 19.42 -5.10 -10.72
CA GLY A 41 19.60 -5.97 -11.88
C GLY A 41 20.29 -7.28 -11.49
N PRO A 42 20.43 -8.23 -12.44
CA PRO A 42 21.14 -9.50 -12.21
C PRO A 42 22.61 -9.32 -11.80
N ASP A 43 23.20 -8.18 -12.11
CA ASP A 43 24.56 -7.77 -11.76
C ASP A 43 24.65 -7.04 -10.41
N MET A 44 23.58 -7.05 -9.62
CA MET A 44 23.42 -6.33 -8.35
C MET A 44 23.59 -4.80 -8.47
N ARG A 45 23.45 -4.24 -9.68
CA ARG A 45 23.47 -2.79 -9.88
C ARG A 45 22.06 -2.19 -9.78
N PRO A 46 21.93 -0.95 -9.26
CA PRO A 46 20.67 -0.22 -9.29
C PRO A 46 20.12 -0.13 -10.71
N THR A 47 18.87 -0.55 -10.89
CA THR A 47 18.17 -0.46 -12.17
C THR A 47 17.59 0.94 -12.33
N GLU A 48 18.12 1.69 -13.29
CA GLU A 48 17.59 2.97 -13.70
C GLU A 48 16.58 2.81 -14.86
N PRO A 49 15.55 3.67 -14.95
CA PRO A 49 15.33 4.87 -14.14
C PRO A 49 14.51 4.64 -12.85
N LEU A 50 14.23 3.38 -12.51
CA LEU A 50 13.36 3.01 -11.37
C LEU A 50 13.91 3.51 -10.02
N CYS A 51 15.20 3.30 -9.76
CA CYS A 51 15.80 3.74 -8.50
C CYS A 51 15.77 5.26 -8.36
N SER A 52 16.04 6.00 -9.44
CA SER A 52 15.92 7.46 -9.42
C SER A 52 14.48 7.95 -9.23
N TRP A 53 13.48 7.26 -9.80
CA TRP A 53 12.07 7.58 -9.57
C TRP A 53 11.67 7.38 -8.10
N PHE A 54 12.04 6.26 -7.49
CA PHE A 54 11.72 6.00 -6.08
C PHE A 54 12.39 6.97 -5.13
N ARG A 55 13.63 7.34 -5.43
CA ARG A 55 14.33 8.40 -4.70
C ARG A 55 13.62 9.74 -4.84
N HIS A 56 13.14 10.10 -6.03
CA HIS A 56 12.33 11.30 -6.23
C HIS A 56 11.03 11.26 -5.43
N LEU A 57 10.30 10.14 -5.43
CA LEU A 57 9.09 9.99 -4.61
C LEU A 57 9.38 10.11 -3.10
N ALA A 58 10.51 9.57 -2.66
CA ALA A 58 10.96 9.70 -1.28
C ALA A 58 11.25 11.17 -0.91
N TYR A 59 11.88 11.94 -1.80
CA TYR A 59 12.11 13.37 -1.60
C TYR A 59 10.81 14.18 -1.53
N LEU A 60 9.77 13.77 -2.24
CA LEU A 60 8.43 14.33 -2.12
C LEU A 60 7.69 13.90 -0.83
N GLY A 61 8.34 13.14 0.05
CA GLY A 61 7.76 12.68 1.31
C GLY A 61 6.66 11.63 1.11
N ARG A 62 6.72 10.85 0.02
CA ARG A 62 5.74 9.78 -0.22
C ARG A 62 5.82 8.73 0.88
N ASP A 63 4.66 8.28 1.35
CA ASP A 63 4.55 7.24 2.37
C ASP A 63 5.23 5.91 1.91
N PRO A 64 6.04 5.27 2.77
CA PRO A 64 6.77 4.03 2.41
C PRO A 64 5.88 2.88 1.96
N GLU A 65 4.69 2.72 2.53
CA GLU A 65 3.76 1.64 2.13
C GLU A 65 3.16 1.92 0.74
N THR A 66 2.96 3.20 0.44
CA THR A 66 2.56 3.63 -0.91
C THR A 66 3.68 3.37 -1.92
N MET A 67 4.94 3.72 -1.58
CA MET A 67 6.09 3.42 -2.44
C MET A 67 6.29 1.91 -2.63
N ARG A 68 6.08 1.11 -1.58
CA ARG A 68 6.08 -0.36 -1.66
C ARG A 68 5.04 -0.88 -2.65
N SER A 69 3.82 -0.38 -2.56
CA SER A 69 2.76 -0.73 -3.52
C SER A 69 3.16 -0.34 -4.94
N TYR A 70 3.73 0.86 -5.15
CA TYR A 70 4.20 1.31 -6.46
C TYR A 70 5.33 0.45 -7.01
N ALA A 71 6.28 0.03 -6.17
CA ALA A 71 7.39 -0.84 -6.54
C ALA A 71 6.95 -2.16 -7.16
N TYR A 72 5.96 -2.83 -6.55
CA TYR A 72 5.43 -4.07 -7.13
C TYR A 72 4.71 -3.87 -8.46
N VAL A 73 4.06 -2.72 -8.66
CA VAL A 73 3.41 -2.39 -9.94
C VAL A 73 4.44 -2.17 -11.04
N VAL A 74 5.44 -1.31 -10.78
CA VAL A 74 6.42 -0.97 -11.82
C VAL A 74 7.42 -2.08 -12.10
N LEU A 75 7.76 -2.91 -11.11
CA LEU A 75 8.59 -4.10 -11.33
C LEU A 75 7.89 -5.06 -12.27
N ARG A 76 6.61 -5.33 -12.03
CA ARG A 76 5.79 -6.21 -12.88
C ARG A 76 5.65 -5.66 -14.30
N LEU A 77 5.48 -4.35 -14.43
CA LEU A 77 5.49 -3.70 -15.74
C LEU A 77 6.86 -3.88 -16.42
N ALA A 78 7.97 -3.59 -15.73
CA ALA A 78 9.31 -3.73 -16.28
C ALA A 78 9.59 -5.17 -16.75
N GLU A 79 9.23 -6.18 -15.96
CA GLU A 79 9.36 -7.58 -16.33
C GLU A 79 8.51 -7.95 -17.55
N TYR A 80 7.28 -7.43 -17.60
CA TYR A 80 6.42 -7.62 -18.77
C TYR A 80 7.02 -7.00 -20.03
N LEU A 81 7.57 -5.78 -19.95
CA LEU A 81 8.22 -5.12 -21.08
C LEU A 81 9.45 -5.90 -21.56
N VAL A 82 10.28 -6.39 -20.63
CA VAL A 82 11.43 -7.25 -20.96
C VAL A 82 10.97 -8.51 -21.69
N SER A 83 9.86 -9.14 -21.28
CA SER A 83 9.30 -10.30 -21.98
C SER A 83 8.82 -10.00 -23.41
N ARG A 84 8.57 -8.73 -23.74
CA ARG A 84 8.25 -8.24 -25.09
C ARG A 84 9.47 -7.77 -25.87
N GLY A 85 10.67 -7.87 -25.29
CA GLY A 85 11.92 -7.39 -25.90
C GLY A 85 12.05 -5.86 -25.91
N THR A 86 11.37 -5.16 -24.99
CA THR A 86 11.47 -3.71 -24.83
C THR A 86 11.75 -3.34 -23.37
N ASP A 87 11.85 -2.06 -23.06
CA ASP A 87 12.11 -1.55 -21.72
C ASP A 87 11.28 -0.29 -21.42
N LEU A 88 11.43 0.28 -20.23
CA LEU A 88 10.72 1.49 -19.81
C LEU A 88 11.08 2.74 -20.64
N LEU A 89 12.25 2.79 -21.28
CA LEU A 89 12.69 3.93 -22.08
C LEU A 89 12.18 3.85 -23.52
N ALA A 90 12.03 2.65 -24.06
CA ALA A 90 11.58 2.38 -25.42
C ALA A 90 10.09 2.05 -25.55
N ALA A 91 9.43 1.58 -24.47
CA ALA A 91 8.03 1.14 -24.51
C ALA A 91 7.11 2.19 -25.16
N GLY A 92 6.26 1.74 -26.07
CA GLY A 92 5.28 2.58 -26.76
C GLY A 92 3.85 2.41 -26.25
N GLU A 93 2.91 3.08 -26.90
CA GLU A 93 1.47 2.98 -26.61
C GLU A 93 0.98 1.53 -26.68
N VAL A 94 1.41 0.80 -27.72
CA VAL A 94 1.01 -0.60 -27.96
C VAL A 94 1.45 -1.51 -26.83
N ASP A 95 2.66 -1.32 -26.28
CA ASP A 95 3.17 -2.14 -25.18
C ASP A 95 2.37 -1.94 -23.90
N LEU A 96 1.98 -0.69 -23.60
CA LEU A 96 1.17 -0.39 -22.43
C LEU A 96 -0.27 -0.85 -22.57
N LEU A 97 -0.87 -0.76 -23.76
CA LEU A 97 -2.19 -1.32 -24.04
C LEU A 97 -2.17 -2.85 -23.95
N ALA A 98 -1.10 -3.49 -24.44
CA ALA A 98 -0.90 -4.92 -24.28
C ALA A 98 -0.75 -5.33 -22.81
N TYR A 99 -0.02 -4.55 -22.01
CA TYR A 99 0.09 -4.75 -20.56
C TYR A 99 -1.28 -4.61 -19.87
N ARG A 100 -2.06 -3.59 -20.21
CA ARG A 100 -3.43 -3.42 -19.70
C ARG A 100 -4.30 -4.64 -19.99
N ARG A 101 -4.31 -5.09 -21.25
CA ARG A 101 -5.04 -6.31 -21.67
C ARG A 101 -4.55 -7.54 -20.91
N GLN A 102 -3.23 -7.66 -20.68
CA GLN A 102 -2.68 -8.75 -19.89
C GLN A 102 -3.26 -8.78 -18.47
N ARG A 103 -3.35 -7.61 -17.82
CA ARG A 103 -3.80 -7.47 -16.43
C ARG A 103 -5.31 -7.68 -16.26
N LEU A 104 -6.11 -7.23 -17.23
CA LEU A 104 -7.57 -7.24 -17.17
C LEU A 104 -8.23 -8.46 -17.83
N ASP A 105 -7.58 -9.10 -18.80
CA ASP A 105 -8.26 -10.08 -19.66
C ASP A 105 -7.51 -11.43 -19.78
N VAL A 106 -6.17 -11.42 -19.87
CA VAL A 106 -5.41 -12.60 -20.34
C VAL A 106 -4.80 -13.43 -19.22
N GLN A 107 -4.34 -12.81 -18.14
CA GLN A 107 -3.67 -13.55 -17.06
C GLN A 107 -4.64 -14.51 -16.33
N ALA A 108 -4.08 -15.53 -15.67
CA ALA A 108 -4.86 -16.58 -14.99
C ALA A 108 -5.91 -16.05 -13.98
N VAL A 109 -5.57 -14.97 -13.27
CA VAL A 109 -6.50 -14.28 -12.36
C VAL A 109 -6.52 -12.80 -12.73
N PRO A 110 -7.43 -12.37 -13.61
CA PRO A 110 -7.58 -10.97 -13.98
C PRO A 110 -7.88 -10.10 -12.77
N ILE A 111 -7.37 -8.86 -12.77
CA ILE A 111 -7.67 -7.91 -11.71
C ILE A 111 -8.91 -7.10 -12.04
N ASP A 112 -9.59 -6.63 -10.99
CA ASP A 112 -10.75 -5.78 -11.14
C ASP A 112 -10.35 -4.35 -11.61
N PRO A 113 -11.29 -3.59 -12.20
CA PRO A 113 -11.04 -2.23 -12.68
C PRO A 113 -10.53 -1.25 -11.62
N VAL A 114 -10.93 -1.40 -10.34
CA VAL A 114 -10.49 -0.51 -9.24
C VAL A 114 -9.02 -0.76 -8.90
N THR A 115 -8.63 -2.03 -8.85
CA THR A 115 -7.22 -2.40 -8.71
C THR A 115 -6.42 -1.89 -9.90
N TRP A 116 -6.95 -2.01 -11.12
CA TRP A 116 -6.29 -1.49 -12.32
C TRP A 116 -6.10 0.02 -12.28
N ASP A 117 -7.09 0.80 -11.85
CA ASP A 117 -6.96 2.26 -11.78
C ASP A 117 -5.81 2.72 -10.89
N ARG A 118 -5.55 1.99 -9.80
CA ARG A 118 -4.39 2.24 -8.92
C ARG A 118 -3.08 1.91 -9.61
N GLU A 119 -3.02 0.78 -10.33
CA GLU A 119 -1.83 0.41 -11.12
C GLU A 119 -1.60 1.42 -12.25
N ALA A 120 -2.62 1.77 -13.01
CA ALA A 120 -2.58 2.74 -14.10
C ALA A 120 -2.14 4.13 -13.62
N ALA A 121 -2.63 4.61 -12.46
CA ALA A 121 -2.18 5.88 -11.87
C ALA A 121 -0.67 5.85 -11.53
N THR A 122 -0.19 4.72 -11.03
CA THR A 122 1.23 4.50 -10.72
C THR A 122 2.08 4.53 -11.99
N VAL A 123 1.65 3.80 -13.03
CA VAL A 123 2.33 3.74 -14.33
C VAL A 123 2.36 5.11 -14.99
N ASN A 124 1.23 5.83 -15.00
CA ASN A 124 1.15 7.20 -15.50
C ASN A 124 2.10 8.14 -14.75
N GLY A 125 2.18 8.03 -13.43
CA GLY A 125 3.09 8.83 -12.60
C GLY A 125 4.57 8.58 -12.94
N LEU A 126 4.95 7.32 -13.19
CA LEU A 126 6.30 6.97 -13.63
C LEU A 126 6.64 7.60 -14.99
N PHE A 127 5.81 7.39 -16.01
CA PHE A 127 6.09 7.91 -17.35
C PHE A 127 6.03 9.44 -17.44
N ALA A 128 5.15 10.07 -16.66
CA ALA A 128 5.12 11.52 -16.53
C ALA A 128 6.44 12.04 -15.96
N TRP A 129 6.90 11.47 -14.84
CA TRP A 129 8.19 11.82 -14.25
C TRP A 129 9.35 11.59 -15.23
N MET A 130 9.40 10.44 -15.91
CA MET A 130 10.45 10.13 -16.90
C MET A 130 10.50 11.14 -18.05
N THR A 131 9.35 11.69 -18.44
CA THR A 131 9.27 12.74 -19.46
C THR A 131 9.77 14.08 -18.90
N GLU A 132 9.36 14.42 -17.68
CA GLU A 132 9.75 15.66 -16.99
C GLU A 132 11.26 15.76 -16.77
N VAL A 133 11.91 14.66 -16.35
CA VAL A 133 13.37 14.64 -16.13
C VAL A 133 14.19 14.38 -17.39
N GLY A 134 13.55 14.29 -18.56
CA GLY A 134 14.22 14.14 -19.84
C GLY A 134 14.74 12.73 -20.17
N HIS A 135 14.38 11.70 -19.40
CA HIS A 135 14.65 10.30 -19.78
C HIS A 135 13.91 9.90 -21.07
N ARG A 136 12.79 10.58 -21.36
CA ARG A 136 12.02 10.41 -22.60
C ARG A 136 11.60 11.78 -23.13
N ARG A 137 11.49 11.91 -24.45
CA ARG A 137 10.97 13.12 -25.10
C ARG A 137 9.45 13.28 -24.93
N HIS A 138 8.74 12.16 -24.88
CA HIS A 138 7.30 12.13 -24.74
C HIS A 138 6.87 10.87 -23.98
N GLY A 139 5.69 10.97 -23.35
CA GLY A 139 5.02 9.82 -22.77
C GLY A 139 4.62 8.80 -23.84
N PRO A 140 4.48 7.52 -23.46
CA PRO A 140 4.04 6.47 -24.38
C PRO A 140 2.54 6.53 -24.71
N LEU A 141 1.73 7.13 -23.84
CA LEU A 141 0.27 7.21 -24.01
C LEU A 141 -0.13 8.61 -24.50
N ARG A 142 -0.95 8.68 -25.56
CA ARG A 142 -1.50 9.95 -26.03
C ARG A 142 -2.50 10.55 -25.04
N MET A 143 -3.30 9.67 -24.40
CA MET A 143 -4.31 10.04 -23.42
C MET A 143 -4.10 9.27 -22.11
N PRO A 144 -3.15 9.69 -21.24
CA PRO A 144 -2.84 8.97 -20.00
C PRO A 144 -4.07 8.75 -19.09
N LYS A 145 -5.00 9.71 -19.07
CA LYS A 145 -6.27 9.56 -18.30
C LYS A 145 -7.13 8.39 -18.77
N ALA A 146 -7.09 8.07 -20.06
CA ALA A 146 -7.83 6.95 -20.65
C ALA A 146 -7.15 5.58 -20.41
N TYR A 147 -5.96 5.56 -19.80
CA TYR A 147 -5.27 4.33 -19.47
C TYR A 147 -5.89 3.58 -18.29
N GLY A 148 -6.56 4.33 -17.40
CA GLY A 148 -7.43 3.74 -16.39
C GLY A 148 -8.62 3.01 -17.02
N SER A 149 -9.49 2.48 -16.17
CA SER A 149 -10.76 1.85 -16.56
C SER A 149 -11.77 2.87 -17.10
N GLY A 150 -11.59 4.16 -16.80
CA GLY A 150 -12.57 5.21 -17.11
C GLY A 150 -13.80 5.18 -16.19
N MET A 151 -13.85 4.29 -15.21
CA MET A 151 -14.93 4.27 -14.23
C MET A 151 -14.70 5.38 -13.20
N ALA A 152 -15.65 6.31 -13.08
CA ALA A 152 -15.67 7.22 -11.95
C ALA A 152 -15.97 6.40 -10.68
N HIS A 153 -14.93 6.10 -9.91
CA HIS A 153 -15.08 5.38 -8.65
C HIS A 153 -15.67 6.31 -7.58
N GLY A 154 -16.99 6.45 -7.58
CA GLY A 154 -17.71 6.74 -6.34
C GLY A 154 -17.41 5.61 -5.36
N MET A 155 -17.02 5.96 -4.13
CA MET A 155 -16.83 4.95 -3.07
C MET A 155 -18.18 4.25 -2.86
N GLN A 156 -18.37 3.05 -3.41
CA GLN A 156 -19.57 2.24 -3.16
C GLN A 156 -19.50 1.67 -1.74
N VAL A 157 -19.67 2.54 -0.74
CA VAL A 157 -19.85 2.12 0.64
C VAL A 157 -21.24 1.51 0.73
N ARG A 158 -21.30 0.18 0.80
CA ARG A 158 -22.51 -0.49 1.27
C ARG A 158 -22.55 -0.35 2.78
N HIS A 159 -23.45 0.50 3.25
CA HIS A 159 -23.73 0.61 4.68
C HIS A 159 -24.40 -0.68 5.16
N LEU A 160 -24.01 -1.14 6.35
CA LEU A 160 -24.70 -2.23 7.02
C LEU A 160 -25.91 -1.65 7.77
N THR A 161 -27.06 -2.30 7.68
CA THR A 161 -28.16 -2.04 8.61
C THR A 161 -27.78 -2.50 10.02
N LEU A 162 -28.50 -2.04 11.04
CA LEU A 162 -28.29 -2.50 12.41
C LEU A 162 -28.42 -4.03 12.50
N GLU A 163 -29.42 -4.62 11.87
CA GLU A 163 -29.64 -6.08 11.85
C GLU A 163 -28.45 -6.81 11.19
N GLN A 164 -27.95 -6.31 10.06
CA GLN A 164 -26.79 -6.89 9.40
C GLN A 164 -25.52 -6.78 10.25
N TYR A 165 -25.35 -5.66 10.97
CA TYR A 165 -24.26 -5.50 11.93
C TYR A 165 -24.37 -6.48 13.08
N LEU A 166 -25.54 -6.59 13.71
CA LEU A 166 -25.77 -7.52 14.83
C LEU A 166 -25.51 -8.96 14.39
N PHE A 167 -26.01 -9.35 13.22
CA PHE A 167 -25.74 -10.66 12.63
C PHE A 167 -24.24 -10.88 12.41
N PHE A 168 -23.54 -9.93 11.79
CA PHE A 168 -22.09 -10.03 11.58
C PHE A 168 -21.31 -10.11 12.90
N ARG A 169 -21.68 -9.30 13.89
CA ARG A 169 -21.07 -9.26 15.22
C ARG A 169 -21.27 -10.59 15.95
N ASP A 170 -22.47 -11.13 15.95
CA ASP A 170 -22.84 -12.26 16.80
C ASP A 170 -22.50 -13.60 16.14
N VAL A 171 -22.81 -13.74 14.86
CA VAL A 171 -22.52 -14.96 14.08
C VAL A 171 -21.10 -14.93 13.53
N GLY A 172 -20.74 -13.87 12.80
CA GLY A 172 -19.46 -13.79 12.08
C GLY A 172 -18.24 -13.65 12.99
N LEU A 173 -18.36 -12.85 14.06
CA LEU A 173 -17.27 -12.60 15.00
C LEU A 173 -17.44 -13.32 16.33
N GLY A 174 -18.69 -13.51 16.75
CA GLY A 174 -19.08 -14.07 18.04
C GLY A 174 -19.24 -15.58 18.09
N GLY A 175 -19.20 -16.27 16.94
CA GLY A 175 -19.32 -17.73 16.88
C GLY A 175 -20.66 -18.24 17.40
N GLN A 176 -21.72 -17.46 17.20
CA GLN A 176 -23.08 -17.90 17.48
C GLN A 176 -23.74 -18.42 16.20
N CYS A 177 -24.64 -19.38 16.31
CA CYS A 177 -25.59 -19.71 15.26
C CYS A 177 -26.57 -18.53 15.06
N PRO A 178 -27.26 -18.43 13.90
CA PRO A 178 -28.31 -17.43 13.70
C PRO A 178 -29.41 -17.42 14.78
N GLY A 179 -29.63 -18.55 15.47
CA GLY A 179 -30.56 -18.68 16.59
C GLY A 179 -30.01 -18.21 17.95
N GLY A 180 -28.75 -17.76 18.02
CA GLY A 180 -28.10 -17.26 19.25
C GLY A 180 -27.32 -18.30 20.04
N GLU A 181 -27.48 -19.60 19.72
CA GLU A 181 -26.73 -20.69 20.33
C GLU A 181 -25.24 -20.64 19.98
N VAL A 182 -24.39 -21.25 20.81
CA VAL A 182 -22.95 -21.36 20.51
C VAL A 182 -22.72 -22.30 19.33
N ASP A 183 -22.01 -21.84 18.31
CA ASP A 183 -21.63 -22.67 17.16
C ASP A 183 -20.36 -23.48 17.48
N GLY A 184 -20.54 -24.78 17.71
CA GLY A 184 -19.42 -25.71 17.96
C GLY A 184 -18.49 -25.92 16.76
N GLY A 185 -18.90 -25.52 15.55
CA GLY A 185 -18.09 -25.53 14.33
C GLY A 185 -17.31 -24.23 14.10
N PHE A 186 -17.47 -23.22 14.96
CA PHE A 186 -16.85 -21.92 14.76
C PHE A 186 -15.31 -22.01 14.82
N ARG A 187 -14.66 -21.57 13.74
CA ARG A 187 -13.19 -21.61 13.60
C ARG A 187 -12.50 -20.29 13.99
N GLY A 188 -13.26 -19.26 14.35
CA GLY A 188 -12.69 -17.98 14.74
C GLY A 188 -12.13 -18.00 16.16
N GLY A 189 -10.94 -17.45 16.36
CA GLY A 189 -10.34 -17.32 17.70
C GLY A 189 -10.91 -16.14 18.49
N PHE A 190 -11.06 -16.31 19.81
CA PHE A 190 -11.44 -15.26 20.77
C PHE A 190 -12.76 -14.52 20.43
N PRO A 191 -13.92 -15.19 20.43
CA PRO A 191 -15.19 -14.58 20.02
C PRO A 191 -15.56 -13.30 20.79
N HIS A 192 -15.39 -13.30 22.12
CA HIS A 192 -15.64 -12.12 22.96
C HIS A 192 -14.73 -10.95 22.58
N ARG A 193 -13.45 -11.20 22.27
CA ARG A 193 -12.50 -10.18 21.84
C ARG A 193 -12.93 -9.57 20.51
N ASN A 194 -13.36 -10.40 19.56
CA ASN A 194 -13.75 -9.94 18.24
C ASN A 194 -15.05 -9.12 18.28
N ARG A 195 -16.03 -9.55 19.09
CA ARG A 195 -17.25 -8.77 19.36
C ARG A 195 -16.92 -7.42 19.99
N ALA A 196 -16.12 -7.41 21.06
CA ALA A 196 -15.70 -6.16 21.72
C ALA A 196 -14.96 -5.22 20.76
N ALA A 197 -14.12 -5.76 19.87
CA ALA A 197 -13.44 -4.96 18.85
C ALA A 197 -14.41 -4.35 17.81
N ALA A 198 -15.45 -5.09 17.42
CA ALA A 198 -16.48 -4.57 16.52
C ALA A 198 -17.34 -3.49 17.18
N GLU A 199 -17.67 -3.64 18.46
CA GLU A 199 -18.34 -2.61 19.26
C GLU A 199 -17.49 -1.36 19.38
N LEU A 200 -16.21 -1.51 19.75
CA LEU A 200 -15.27 -0.40 19.83
C LEU A 200 -15.17 0.34 18.49
N ALA A 201 -15.06 -0.39 17.37
CA ALA A 201 -14.98 0.21 16.05
C ALA A 201 -16.25 0.98 15.66
N LEU A 202 -17.44 0.45 16.00
CA LEU A 202 -18.72 1.09 15.71
C LEU A 202 -18.93 2.35 16.56
N MET A 203 -18.72 2.24 17.87
CA MET A 203 -19.00 3.32 18.83
C MET A 203 -18.02 4.48 18.71
N THR A 204 -16.77 4.23 18.33
CA THR A 204 -15.74 5.28 18.20
C THR A 204 -15.59 5.80 16.77
N GLY A 205 -16.03 5.05 15.75
CA GLY A 205 -15.73 5.36 14.36
C GLY A 205 -14.23 5.36 14.03
N MET A 206 -13.41 4.65 14.82
CA MET A 206 -11.98 4.50 14.59
C MET A 206 -11.69 3.58 13.42
N ARG A 207 -10.62 3.87 12.67
CA ARG A 207 -10.14 2.92 11.65
C ARG A 207 -9.56 1.68 12.33
N LYS A 208 -9.56 0.54 11.63
CA LYS A 208 -8.91 -0.70 12.08
C LYS A 208 -7.51 -0.49 12.67
N ARG A 209 -6.68 0.31 11.99
CA ARG A 209 -5.31 0.61 12.42
C ARG A 209 -5.25 1.50 13.67
N GLU A 210 -6.27 2.32 13.90
CA GLU A 210 -6.35 3.24 15.03
C GLU A 210 -6.78 2.47 16.31
N TRP A 211 -7.79 1.60 16.25
CA TRP A 211 -8.19 0.84 17.44
C TRP A 211 -7.29 -0.35 17.74
N SER A 212 -6.53 -0.85 16.76
CA SER A 212 -5.52 -1.89 17.00
C SER A 212 -4.32 -1.41 17.83
N THR A 213 -4.15 -0.11 18.00
CA THR A 213 -3.06 0.47 18.80
C THR A 213 -3.49 0.89 20.21
N VAL A 214 -4.77 0.71 20.54
CA VAL A 214 -5.30 1.09 21.86
C VAL A 214 -4.77 0.14 22.92
N LEU A 215 -4.20 0.72 23.98
CA LEU A 215 -3.64 0.00 25.11
C LEU A 215 -4.60 0.02 26.30
N LEU A 216 -4.52 -1.00 27.14
CA LEU A 216 -5.37 -1.11 28.34
C LEU A 216 -5.30 0.14 29.26
N PRO A 217 -4.13 0.80 29.49
CA PRO A 217 -4.06 2.01 30.30
C PRO A 217 -4.83 3.21 29.72
N GLU A 218 -5.10 3.22 28.41
CA GLU A 218 -5.87 4.27 27.73
C GLU A 218 -7.38 4.03 27.87
N LEU A 219 -7.81 2.80 28.15
CA LEU A 219 -9.21 2.40 28.23
C LEU A 219 -9.83 2.52 29.63
N ALA A 220 -9.05 2.55 30.70
CA ALA A 220 -9.59 2.80 32.03
C ALA A 220 -8.52 3.15 33.08
N ARG A 221 -8.80 4.19 33.86
CA ARG A 221 -8.39 4.29 35.28
C ARG A 221 -9.55 4.16 36.27
N ARG A 222 -10.82 4.15 35.84
CA ARG A 222 -12.00 4.07 36.73
C ARG A 222 -13.16 3.27 36.15
N PRO A 223 -13.87 2.44 36.93
CA PRO A 223 -15.14 1.84 36.52
C PRO A 223 -16.19 2.92 36.28
N GLY A 224 -16.87 2.88 35.13
CA GLY A 224 -18.00 3.76 34.81
C GLY A 224 -17.67 5.19 34.37
N GLY A 225 -16.39 5.52 34.17
CA GLY A 225 -15.97 6.81 33.62
C GLY A 225 -15.78 6.77 32.11
N GLU A 226 -15.97 7.91 31.45
CA GLU A 226 -15.55 8.09 30.06
C GLU A 226 -14.01 7.97 29.97
N ALA A 227 -13.53 7.20 29.01
CA ALA A 227 -12.11 7.06 28.70
C ALA A 227 -11.82 7.85 27.43
N GLY A 228 -11.00 8.90 27.57
CA GLY A 228 -10.57 9.73 26.46
C GLY A 228 -9.10 9.54 26.15
N PHE A 229 -8.74 9.41 24.88
CA PHE A 229 -7.34 9.34 24.46
C PHE A 229 -7.08 10.01 23.11
N THR A 230 -5.86 10.48 22.92
CA THR A 230 -5.45 11.20 21.71
C THR A 230 -4.79 10.27 20.72
N LEU A 231 -5.25 10.30 19.48
CA LEU A 231 -4.68 9.55 18.37
C LEU A 231 -4.09 10.50 17.33
N GLN A 232 -2.84 10.27 16.96
CA GLN A 232 -2.19 11.02 15.89
C GLN A 232 -1.32 10.14 15.01
N ALA A 233 -0.37 9.41 15.59
CA ALA A 233 0.63 8.67 14.82
C ALA A 233 0.03 7.61 13.87
N CYS A 234 -1.03 6.91 14.31
CA CYS A 234 -1.73 5.88 13.53
C CYS A 234 -2.93 6.40 12.74
N ALA A 235 -3.32 7.67 12.94
CA ALA A 235 -4.46 8.26 12.28
C ALA A 235 -4.16 8.52 10.80
N LYS A 236 -5.17 8.43 9.94
CA LYS A 236 -5.01 8.76 8.52
C LYS A 236 -4.49 10.20 8.38
N TYR A 237 -3.42 10.36 7.60
CA TYR A 237 -2.71 11.64 7.42
C TYR A 237 -2.13 12.24 8.71
N ARG A 238 -1.94 11.44 9.76
CA ARG A 238 -1.45 11.89 11.08
C ARG A 238 -2.22 13.08 11.65
N ARG A 239 -3.52 13.20 11.31
CA ARG A 239 -4.40 14.23 11.87
C ARG A 239 -4.75 13.84 13.29
N ARG A 240 -4.53 14.76 14.22
CA ARG A 240 -4.89 14.57 15.63
C ARG A 240 -6.40 14.37 15.76
N ARG A 241 -6.79 13.35 16.53
CA ARG A 241 -8.17 13.05 16.91
C ARG A 241 -8.21 12.85 18.42
N GLU A 242 -9.24 13.37 19.05
CA GLU A 242 -9.60 13.05 20.44
C GLU A 242 -10.77 12.09 20.36
N MET A 243 -10.62 10.92 20.99
CA MET A 243 -11.60 9.85 21.04
C MET A 243 -12.06 9.66 22.46
#